data_AF-A0AAW0B673-F1
#
_entry.id   AF-A0AAW0B673-F1
#
_cell.length_a   1.000
_cell.length_b   1.000
_cell.length_c   1.000
_cell.angle_alpha   90.00
_cell.angle_beta   90.00
_cell.angle_gamma   90.00
#
_symmetry.space_group_name_H-M   'P 1'
#
loop_
_entity.id
_entity.type
_entity.pdbx_description
1 polymer ?
#
loop_
_entity_poly.entity_id
_entity_poly.type
_entity_poly.pdbx_seq_one_letter_code
_entity_poly.pdbx_strand_id
1 'polypeptide(L)'
;MPRTKIYCSRRAKKEAERAKSARHYEKNRDAILARKRELRKAQKERQRLSEQTVRIAKREERQATEEKQHTKEVKQAAWASGYEDAVGKLRRLEHGLNKETGSCVSRHLDNICTAVLAWYQSSRTSDSPLDYHQLVFTAMQGGIDRVSSDILRQFGSGFQKEWQRSQTLSRRVTRILCCLDGMSMGVMGEDLDELYQARRLRHQRQPWRNWVDGKGLDKEVTEEDMNMY
;
A
#
# COMPACT_ATOMS: atom_id res chain seq x y z
N MET A 1 -27.87 37.88 77.48
CA MET A 1 -29.23 38.06 76.93
C MET A 1 -29.39 37.23 75.66
N PRO A 2 -30.49 36.48 75.48
CA PRO A 2 -30.68 35.64 74.29
C PRO A 2 -31.05 36.52 73.08
N ARG A 3 -30.41 36.24 71.93
CA ARG A 3 -30.62 36.99 70.68
C ARG A 3 -31.96 36.61 70.05
N THR A 4 -32.86 37.58 69.90
CA THR A 4 -34.22 37.39 69.39
C THR A 4 -34.20 36.81 67.97
N LYS A 5 -34.95 35.73 67.72
CA LYS A 5 -35.13 35.19 66.37
C LYS A 5 -35.89 36.21 65.53
N ILE A 6 -35.28 36.67 64.43
CA ILE A 6 -35.74 37.78 63.58
C ILE A 6 -37.12 37.53 62.94
N TYR A 7 -37.60 36.27 62.90
CA TYR A 7 -38.90 35.93 62.35
C TYR A 7 -39.69 35.02 63.30
N CYS A 8 -40.83 35.51 63.81
CA CYS A 8 -41.71 34.77 64.71
C CYS A 8 -42.61 33.75 64.00
N SER A 9 -42.78 33.81 62.66
CA SER A 9 -43.62 32.88 61.90
C SER A 9 -42.99 32.41 60.58
N ARG A 10 -43.34 31.19 60.15
CA ARG A 10 -42.93 30.63 58.85
C ARG A 10 -43.34 31.51 57.66
N ARG A 11 -44.49 32.19 57.77
CA ARG A 11 -45.02 33.08 56.72
C ARG A 11 -44.16 34.34 56.58
N ALA A 12 -43.81 34.98 57.70
CA ALA A 12 -42.93 36.16 57.71
C ALA A 12 -41.55 35.86 57.14
N LYS A 13 -40.98 34.67 57.42
CA LYS A 13 -39.71 34.24 56.83
C LYS A 13 -39.78 34.12 55.29
N LYS A 14 -40.82 33.46 54.77
CA LYS A 14 -41.02 33.31 53.31
C LYS A 14 -41.20 34.67 52.61
N GLU A 15 -41.91 35.59 53.26
CA GLU A 15 -42.16 36.92 52.71
C GLU A 15 -40.89 37.77 52.67
N ALA A 16 -40.06 37.69 53.72
CA ALA A 16 -38.74 38.29 53.74
C ALA A 16 -37.80 37.70 52.68
N GLU A 17 -37.82 36.38 52.48
CA GLU A 17 -37.03 35.71 51.43
C GLU A 17 -37.50 36.11 50.02
N ARG A 18 -38.82 36.23 49.79
CA ARG A 18 -39.37 36.76 48.53
C ARG A 18 -38.94 38.19 48.29
N ALA A 19 -39.03 39.06 49.30
CA ALA A 19 -38.61 40.46 49.20
C ALA A 19 -37.10 40.58 48.94
N LYS A 20 -36.27 39.78 49.63
CA LYS A 20 -34.83 39.71 49.41
C LYS A 20 -34.51 39.25 47.98
N SER A 21 -35.22 38.23 47.50
CA SER A 21 -35.05 37.72 46.14
C SER A 21 -35.47 38.75 45.10
N ALA A 22 -36.59 39.44 45.31
CA ALA A 22 -37.07 40.52 44.43
C ALA A 22 -36.00 41.62 44.31
N ARG A 23 -35.48 42.14 45.43
CA ARG A 23 -34.39 43.13 45.43
C ARG A 23 -33.14 42.64 44.72
N HIS A 24 -32.78 41.37 44.92
CA HIS A 24 -31.64 40.76 44.23
C HIS A 24 -31.85 40.69 42.70
N TYR A 25 -33.03 40.25 42.25
CA TYR A 25 -33.35 40.19 40.82
C TYR A 25 -33.42 41.57 40.18
N GLU A 26 -33.89 42.57 40.90
CA GLU A 26 -33.95 43.94 40.43
C GLU A 26 -32.54 44.53 40.28
N LYS A 27 -31.69 44.35 41.30
CA LYS A 27 -30.29 44.80 41.29
C LYS A 27 -29.44 44.11 40.22
N ASN A 28 -29.68 42.81 39.97
CA ASN A 28 -28.87 41.99 39.06
C ASN A 28 -29.59 41.68 37.73
N ARG A 29 -30.66 42.40 37.40
CA ARG A 29 -31.53 42.12 36.25
C ARG A 29 -30.73 42.02 34.95
N ASP A 30 -29.87 42.99 34.70
CA ASP A 30 -29.12 43.08 33.45
C ASP A 30 -28.07 41.98 33.33
N ALA A 31 -27.38 41.65 34.43
CA ALA A 31 -26.42 40.53 34.47
C ALA A 31 -27.11 39.19 34.20
N ILE A 32 -28.30 38.97 34.76
CA ILE A 32 -29.10 37.76 34.53
C ILE A 32 -29.57 37.67 33.08
N LEU A 33 -30.01 38.79 32.49
CA LEU A 33 -30.42 38.85 31.09
C LEU A 33 -29.25 38.66 30.13
N ALA A 34 -28.08 39.25 30.41
CA ALA A 34 -26.85 39.07 29.63
C ALA A 34 -26.42 37.60 29.61
N ARG A 35 -26.33 36.95 30.78
CA ARG A 35 -25.99 35.53 30.89
C ARG A 35 -26.98 34.63 30.13
N LYS A 36 -28.28 34.93 30.19
CA LYS A 36 -29.30 34.21 29.40
C LYS A 36 -29.13 34.38 27.89
N ARG A 37 -28.72 35.57 27.43
CA ARG A 37 -28.45 35.83 26.00
C ARG A 37 -27.23 35.07 25.51
N GLU A 38 -26.16 35.03 26.29
CA GLU A 38 -24.94 34.26 25.98
C GLU A 38 -25.22 32.76 25.91
N LEU A 39 -25.94 32.20 26.89
CA LEU A 39 -26.36 30.80 26.87
C LEU A 39 -27.13 30.44 25.61
N ARG A 40 -28.07 31.30 25.18
CA ARG A 40 -28.83 31.09 23.94
C ARG A 40 -27.94 31.17 22.69
N LYS A 41 -26.96 32.08 22.66
CA LYS A 41 -26.00 32.17 21.54
C LYS A 41 -25.14 30.91 21.45
N ALA A 42 -24.54 30.49 22.56
CA ALA A 42 -23.71 29.27 22.62
C ALA A 42 -24.51 28.02 22.23
N GLN A 43 -25.78 27.92 22.65
CA GLN A 43 -26.63 26.79 22.29
C GLN A 43 -26.96 26.76 20.79
N LYS A 44 -27.23 27.92 20.16
CA LYS A 44 -27.43 28.03 18.71
C LYS A 44 -26.17 27.71 17.92
N GLU A 45 -25.01 28.14 18.41
CA GLU A 45 -23.72 27.85 17.76
C GLU A 45 -23.38 26.36 17.81
N ARG A 46 -23.62 25.70 18.95
CA ARG A 46 -23.46 24.25 19.09
C ARG A 46 -24.40 23.46 18.17
N GLN A 47 -25.65 23.92 18.02
CA GLN A 47 -26.60 23.32 17.06
C GLN A 47 -26.11 23.47 15.62
N ARG A 48 -25.66 24.67 15.21
CA ARG A 48 -25.09 24.91 13.88
C ARG A 48 -23.88 24.01 13.58
N LEU A 49 -22.96 23.88 14.54
CA LEU A 49 -21.79 23.00 14.38
C LEU A 49 -22.21 21.55 14.21
N SER A 50 -23.19 21.06 14.99
CA SER A 50 -23.70 19.69 14.85
C SER A 50 -24.41 19.44 13.51
N GLU A 51 -25.15 20.42 13.00
CA GLU A 51 -25.78 20.33 11.67
C GLU A 51 -24.73 20.31 10.56
N GLN A 52 -23.66 21.09 10.70
CA GLN A 52 -22.55 21.12 9.75
C GLN A 52 -21.82 19.78 9.70
N THR A 53 -21.51 19.17 10.85
CA THR A 53 -20.85 17.85 10.90
C THR A 53 -21.71 16.76 10.26
N VAL A 54 -23.03 16.78 10.49
CA VAL A 54 -23.95 15.82 9.86
C VAL A 54 -24.01 16.00 8.34
N ARG A 55 -23.95 17.23 7.84
CA ARG A 55 -23.92 17.51 6.40
C ARG A 55 -22.63 17.02 5.73
N ILE A 56 -21.49 17.20 6.40
CA ILE A 56 -20.19 16.69 5.92
C ILE A 56 -20.24 15.17 5.86
N ALA A 57 -20.64 14.51 6.95
CA ALA A 57 -20.74 13.04 7.00
C ALA A 57 -21.66 12.47 5.91
N LYS A 58 -22.83 13.09 5.67
CA LYS A 58 -23.73 12.67 4.58
C LYS A 58 -23.14 12.85 3.18
N ARG A 59 -22.29 13.87 2.99
CA ARG A 59 -21.61 14.09 1.70
C ARG A 59 -20.55 13.03 1.46
N GLU A 60 -19.76 12.72 2.48
CA GLU A 60 -18.75 11.65 2.43
C GLU A 60 -19.39 10.29 2.19
N GLU A 61 -20.52 9.99 2.84
CA GLU A 61 -21.26 8.73 2.64
C GLU A 61 -21.77 8.61 1.20
N ARG A 62 -22.32 9.68 0.63
CA ARG A 62 -22.76 9.71 -0.78
C ARG A 62 -21.59 9.50 -1.74
N GLN A 63 -20.48 10.20 -1.54
CA GLN A 63 -19.26 10.02 -2.34
C GLN A 63 -18.75 8.57 -2.26
N ALA A 64 -18.70 7.98 -1.06
CA ALA A 64 -18.30 6.60 -0.88
C ALA A 64 -19.25 5.61 -1.59
N THR A 65 -20.56 5.90 -1.65
CA THR A 65 -21.51 5.07 -2.41
C THR A 65 -21.35 5.22 -3.93
N GLU A 66 -21.09 6.44 -4.41
CA GLU A 66 -20.84 6.73 -5.82
C GLU A 66 -19.54 6.05 -6.30
N GLU A 67 -18.46 6.11 -5.51
CA GLU A 67 -17.21 5.40 -5.79
C GLU A 67 -17.40 3.88 -5.85
N LYS A 68 -18.21 3.32 -4.94
CA LYS A 68 -18.56 1.88 -4.94
C LYS A 68 -19.41 1.48 -6.14
N GLN A 69 -20.27 2.36 -6.65
CA GLN A 69 -21.04 2.10 -7.87
C GLN A 69 -20.16 2.20 -9.10
N HIS A 70 -19.34 3.24 -9.18
CA HIS A 70 -18.40 3.45 -10.29
C HIS A 70 -17.41 2.28 -10.42
N THR A 71 -16.85 1.79 -9.31
CA THR A 71 -15.98 0.61 -9.33
C THR A 71 -16.69 -0.67 -9.79
N LYS A 72 -17.99 -0.83 -9.53
CA LYS A 72 -18.78 -1.97 -10.04
C LYS A 72 -19.04 -1.85 -11.54
N GLU A 73 -19.37 -0.66 -12.02
CA GLU A 73 -19.59 -0.38 -13.45
C GLU A 73 -18.31 -0.56 -14.26
N VAL A 74 -17.17 -0.05 -13.76
CA VAL A 74 -15.85 -0.25 -14.36
C VAL A 74 -15.50 -1.74 -14.41
N LYS A 75 -15.80 -2.50 -13.35
CA LYS A 75 -15.61 -3.96 -13.35
C LYS A 75 -16.50 -4.66 -14.38
N GLN A 76 -17.78 -4.28 -14.51
CA GLN A 76 -18.65 -4.86 -15.54
C GLN A 76 -18.21 -4.52 -16.96
N ALA A 77 -17.81 -3.26 -17.21
CA ALA A 77 -17.29 -2.84 -18.51
C ALA A 77 -15.95 -3.52 -18.86
N ALA A 78 -15.08 -3.71 -17.86
CA ALA A 78 -13.82 -4.43 -18.00
C ALA A 78 -14.04 -5.87 -18.48
N TRP A 79 -14.99 -6.57 -17.87
CA TRP A 79 -15.33 -7.96 -18.25
C TRP A 79 -15.82 -8.08 -19.69
N ALA A 80 -16.44 -7.02 -20.24
CA ALA A 80 -16.94 -7.01 -21.62
C ALA A 80 -15.89 -6.60 -22.68
N SER A 81 -14.77 -5.97 -22.29
CA SER A 81 -13.91 -5.21 -23.23
C SER A 81 -12.49 -5.75 -23.45
N GLY A 82 -12.03 -6.78 -22.73
CA GLY A 82 -10.65 -7.29 -22.88
C GLY A 82 -9.95 -7.72 -21.60
N TYR A 83 -10.66 -7.72 -20.46
CA TYR A 83 -10.15 -8.19 -19.17
C TYR A 83 -9.64 -9.64 -19.20
N GLU A 84 -10.33 -10.55 -19.90
CA GLU A 84 -9.84 -11.92 -20.08
C GLU A 84 -8.53 -11.98 -20.87
N ASP A 85 -8.29 -11.02 -21.77
CA ASP A 85 -7.08 -11.01 -22.58
C ASP A 85 -5.86 -10.52 -21.77
N ALA A 86 -5.98 -9.44 -21.01
CA ALA A 86 -4.87 -8.96 -20.16
C ALA A 86 -4.50 -9.96 -19.05
N VAL A 87 -5.50 -10.47 -18.32
CA VAL A 87 -5.28 -11.49 -17.28
C VAL A 87 -4.81 -12.81 -17.90
N GLY A 88 -5.34 -13.17 -19.07
CA GLY A 88 -4.90 -14.34 -19.84
C GLY A 88 -3.45 -14.24 -20.29
N LYS A 89 -3.02 -13.08 -20.81
CA LYS A 89 -1.62 -12.79 -21.15
C LYS A 89 -0.71 -12.91 -19.93
N LEU A 90 -1.11 -12.36 -18.78
CA LEU A 90 -0.32 -12.48 -17.56
C LEU A 90 -0.15 -13.94 -17.11
N ARG A 91 -1.23 -14.74 -17.17
CA ARG A 91 -1.18 -16.18 -16.85
C ARG A 91 -0.29 -16.95 -17.84
N ARG A 92 -0.31 -16.61 -19.13
CA ARG A 92 0.57 -17.20 -20.15
C ARG A 92 2.03 -16.89 -19.88
N LEU A 93 2.35 -15.64 -19.51
CA LEU A 93 3.71 -15.24 -19.14
C LEU A 93 4.20 -15.97 -17.89
N GLU A 94 3.36 -16.10 -16.87
CA GLU A 94 3.69 -16.85 -15.65
C GLU A 94 3.89 -18.34 -15.94
N HIS A 95 3.03 -18.93 -16.77
CA HIS A 95 3.20 -20.32 -17.20
C HIS A 95 4.49 -20.50 -18.02
N GLY A 96 4.80 -19.58 -18.92
CA GLY A 96 6.05 -19.57 -19.68
C GLY A 96 7.27 -19.49 -18.76
N LEU A 97 7.26 -18.58 -17.77
CA LEU A 97 8.32 -18.48 -16.78
C LEU A 97 8.50 -19.78 -15.99
N ASN A 98 7.40 -20.39 -15.53
CA ASN A 98 7.46 -21.65 -14.78
C ASN A 98 7.89 -22.82 -15.67
N LYS A 99 7.58 -22.79 -16.97
CA LYS A 99 8.03 -23.79 -17.94
C LYS A 99 9.54 -23.71 -18.15
N GLU A 100 10.08 -22.50 -18.34
CA GLU A 100 11.53 -22.30 -18.53
C GLU A 100 12.33 -22.59 -17.26
N THR A 101 11.87 -22.06 -16.12
CA THR A 101 12.61 -22.18 -14.85
C THR A 101 12.33 -23.48 -14.08
N GLY A 102 11.29 -24.22 -14.44
CA GLY A 102 10.84 -25.41 -13.72
C GLY A 102 10.32 -25.12 -12.32
N SER A 103 10.48 -26.09 -11.40
CA SER A 103 9.99 -25.99 -10.02
C SER A 103 10.88 -25.15 -9.10
N CYS A 104 12.12 -24.86 -9.50
CA CYS A 104 13.10 -24.14 -8.69
C CYS A 104 14.00 -23.31 -9.60
N VAL A 105 13.91 -21.99 -9.47
CA VAL A 105 14.66 -21.05 -10.29
C VAL A 105 16.15 -21.16 -9.98
N SER A 106 16.51 -21.43 -8.72
CA SER A 106 17.92 -21.62 -8.37
C SER A 106 18.54 -22.79 -9.12
N ARG A 107 17.82 -23.90 -9.27
CA ARG A 107 18.29 -25.08 -10.01
C ARG A 107 18.44 -24.77 -11.51
N HIS A 108 17.54 -23.97 -12.08
CA HIS A 108 17.65 -23.55 -13.47
C HIS A 108 18.92 -22.71 -13.70
N LEU A 109 19.19 -21.74 -12.82
CA LEU A 109 20.41 -20.93 -12.88
C LEU A 109 21.69 -21.75 -12.64
N ASP A 110 21.66 -22.77 -11.78
CA ASP A 110 22.78 -23.72 -11.63
C ASP A 110 23.07 -24.40 -12.98
N ASN A 111 22.04 -24.91 -13.65
CA ASN A 111 22.20 -25.57 -14.95
C ASN A 111 22.80 -24.60 -15.98
N ILE A 112 22.33 -23.35 -16.03
CA ILE A 112 22.90 -22.32 -16.90
C ILE A 112 24.39 -22.10 -16.58
N CYS A 113 24.73 -21.94 -15.31
CA CYS A 113 26.13 -21.73 -14.91
C CYS A 113 27.03 -22.90 -15.33
N THR A 114 26.57 -24.15 -15.11
CA THR A 114 27.32 -25.34 -15.56
C THR A 114 27.48 -25.39 -17.08
N ALA A 115 26.45 -25.02 -17.83
CA ALA A 115 26.50 -24.95 -19.28
C ALA A 115 27.45 -23.85 -19.78
N VAL A 116 27.47 -22.69 -19.11
CA VAL A 116 28.37 -21.58 -19.41
C VAL A 116 29.82 -21.95 -19.12
N LEU A 117 30.11 -22.60 -17.99
CA LEU A 117 31.47 -23.08 -17.66
C LEU A 117 31.96 -24.11 -18.69
N ALA A 118 31.12 -25.08 -19.06
CA ALA A 118 31.45 -26.06 -20.09
C ALA A 118 31.67 -25.41 -21.47
N TRP A 119 30.81 -24.45 -21.84
CA TRP A 119 30.97 -23.66 -23.06
C TRP A 119 32.27 -22.86 -23.05
N TYR A 120 32.61 -22.23 -21.92
CA TYR A 120 33.82 -21.41 -21.76
C TYR A 120 35.11 -22.24 -21.89
N GLN A 121 35.08 -23.49 -21.41
CA GLN A 121 36.17 -24.47 -21.52
C GLN A 121 36.26 -25.12 -22.92
N SER A 122 35.18 -25.06 -23.72
CA SER A 122 35.15 -25.58 -25.09
C SER A 122 35.74 -24.58 -26.11
N SER A 123 35.77 -24.94 -27.40
CA SER A 123 36.25 -24.09 -28.49
C SER A 123 35.40 -22.83 -28.76
N ARG A 124 34.32 -22.59 -28.01
CA ARG A 124 33.41 -21.42 -28.10
C ARG A 124 32.85 -21.17 -29.51
N THR A 125 32.70 -22.24 -30.28
CA THR A 125 32.23 -22.16 -31.68
C THR A 125 30.71 -22.05 -31.80
N SER A 126 29.97 -22.27 -30.71
CA SER A 126 28.52 -22.10 -30.63
C SER A 126 28.14 -20.82 -29.88
N ASP A 127 26.91 -20.35 -30.09
CA ASP A 127 26.36 -19.23 -29.34
C ASP A 127 26.44 -19.45 -27.83
N SER A 128 26.65 -18.35 -27.09
CA SER A 128 26.72 -18.36 -25.63
C SER A 128 25.36 -18.80 -25.06
N PRO A 129 25.33 -19.81 -24.17
CA PRO A 129 24.12 -20.15 -23.43
C PRO A 129 23.54 -18.96 -22.67
N LEU A 130 24.40 -18.02 -22.25
CA LEU A 130 24.01 -16.84 -21.51
C LEU A 130 23.20 -15.86 -22.37
N ASP A 131 23.63 -15.62 -23.60
CA ASP A 131 22.98 -14.67 -24.52
C ASP A 131 21.57 -15.13 -24.87
N TYR A 132 21.39 -16.45 -25.08
CA TYR A 132 20.08 -17.05 -25.29
C TYR A 132 19.14 -16.78 -24.11
N HIS A 133 19.58 -17.07 -22.89
CA HIS A 133 18.74 -16.89 -21.70
C HIS A 133 18.47 -15.41 -21.41
N GLN A 134 19.45 -14.53 -21.60
CA GLN A 134 19.25 -13.08 -21.48
C GLN A 134 18.20 -12.57 -22.46
N LEU A 135 18.24 -13.03 -23.72
CA LEU A 135 17.24 -12.66 -24.73
C LEU A 135 15.83 -13.11 -24.31
N VAL A 136 15.68 -14.37 -23.88
CA VAL A 136 14.39 -14.94 -23.47
C VAL A 136 13.80 -14.18 -22.28
N PHE A 137 14.57 -13.96 -21.22
CA PHE A 137 14.08 -13.29 -20.02
C PHE A 137 13.86 -11.79 -20.23
N THR A 138 14.64 -11.13 -21.09
CA THR A 138 14.40 -9.72 -21.47
C THR A 138 13.10 -9.57 -22.24
N ALA A 139 12.81 -10.50 -23.17
CA ALA A 139 11.54 -10.52 -23.89
C ALA A 139 10.36 -10.78 -22.94
N MET A 140 10.51 -11.70 -21.97
CA MET A 140 9.50 -11.92 -20.93
C MET A 140 9.26 -10.67 -20.08
N GLN A 141 10.32 -10.00 -19.63
CA GLN A 141 10.23 -8.76 -18.85
C GLN A 141 9.45 -7.68 -19.61
N GLY A 142 9.80 -7.43 -20.88
CA GLY A 142 9.07 -6.48 -21.72
C GLY A 142 7.60 -6.87 -21.95
N GLY A 143 7.30 -8.18 -22.03
CA GLY A 143 5.92 -8.68 -22.08
C GLY A 143 5.14 -8.39 -20.80
N ILE A 144 5.77 -8.59 -19.63
CA ILE A 144 5.17 -8.33 -18.33
C ILE A 144 4.90 -6.84 -18.16
N ASP A 145 5.84 -5.98 -18.52
CA ASP A 145 5.72 -4.52 -18.36
C ASP A 145 4.60 -3.93 -19.24
N ARG A 146 4.45 -4.45 -20.47
CA ARG A 146 3.32 -4.11 -21.35
C ARG A 146 1.99 -4.51 -20.73
N VAL A 147 1.88 -5.75 -20.26
CA VAL A 147 0.65 -6.25 -19.64
C VAL A 147 0.34 -5.51 -18.33
N SER A 148 1.35 -5.17 -17.53
CA SER A 148 1.18 -4.37 -16.31
C SER A 148 0.65 -2.96 -16.63
N SER A 149 1.20 -2.33 -17.67
CA SER A 149 0.75 -1.03 -18.17
C SER A 149 -0.68 -1.09 -18.72
N ASP A 150 -1.02 -2.15 -19.45
CA ASP A 150 -2.37 -2.39 -19.95
C ASP A 150 -3.37 -2.56 -18.80
N ILE A 151 -3.02 -3.32 -17.76
CA ILE A 151 -3.86 -3.49 -16.56
C ILE A 151 -4.11 -2.14 -15.89
N LEU A 152 -3.08 -1.33 -15.70
CA LEU A 152 -3.22 0.01 -15.12
C LEU A 152 -4.08 0.93 -15.99
N ARG A 153 -3.84 0.94 -17.30
CA ARG A 153 -4.54 1.82 -18.25
C ARG A 153 -6.01 1.45 -18.39
N GLN A 154 -6.33 0.16 -18.47
CA GLN A 154 -7.69 -0.31 -18.71
C GLN A 154 -8.55 -0.31 -17.45
N PHE A 155 -7.94 -0.54 -16.27
CA PHE A 155 -8.72 -0.85 -15.08
C PHE A 155 -8.41 0.02 -13.85
N GLY A 156 -7.41 0.90 -13.93
CA GLY A 156 -7.06 1.84 -12.85
C GLY A 156 -6.72 1.15 -11.53
N SER A 157 -7.05 1.81 -10.41
CA SER A 157 -6.80 1.31 -9.04
C SER A 157 -7.70 0.14 -8.62
N GLY A 158 -8.72 -0.21 -9.41
CA GLY A 158 -9.71 -1.24 -9.06
C GLY A 158 -9.21 -2.69 -9.11
N PHE A 159 -8.01 -2.92 -9.67
CA PHE A 159 -7.42 -4.25 -9.93
C PHE A 159 -6.02 -4.40 -9.33
N GLN A 160 -5.94 -4.02 -8.05
CA GLN A 160 -4.70 -4.08 -7.28
C GLN A 160 -4.10 -5.49 -7.22
N LYS A 161 -4.92 -6.55 -7.23
CA LYS A 161 -4.44 -7.94 -7.13
C LYS A 161 -3.71 -8.40 -8.40
N GLU A 162 -4.28 -8.17 -9.57
CA GLU A 162 -3.69 -8.53 -10.86
C GLU A 162 -2.45 -7.70 -11.13
N TRP A 163 -2.50 -6.41 -10.78
CA TRP A 163 -1.33 -5.55 -10.84
C TRP A 163 -0.21 -6.02 -9.89
N GLN A 164 -0.52 -6.31 -8.63
CA GLN A 164 0.45 -6.89 -7.68
C GLN A 164 1.04 -8.20 -8.19
N ARG A 165 0.22 -9.08 -8.81
CA ARG A 165 0.70 -10.31 -9.43
C ARG A 165 1.70 -10.03 -10.56
N SER A 166 1.42 -9.04 -11.41
CA SER A 166 2.37 -8.62 -12.46
C SER A 166 3.68 -8.09 -11.89
N GLN A 167 3.62 -7.34 -10.78
CA GLN A 167 4.80 -6.84 -10.08
C GLN A 167 5.63 -7.97 -9.45
N THR A 168 5.00 -8.95 -8.82
CA THR A 168 5.68 -10.14 -8.30
C THR A 168 6.38 -10.92 -9.42
N LEU A 169 5.71 -11.08 -10.56
CA LEU A 169 6.28 -11.76 -11.72
C LEU A 169 7.46 -10.97 -12.31
N SER A 170 7.30 -9.66 -12.49
CA SER A 170 8.34 -8.73 -12.96
C SER A 170 9.59 -8.78 -12.07
N ARG A 171 9.40 -8.71 -10.74
CA ARG A 171 10.50 -8.85 -9.77
C ARG A 171 11.22 -10.19 -9.93
N ARG A 172 10.49 -11.30 -10.11
CA ARG A 172 11.10 -12.63 -10.28
C ARG A 172 11.95 -12.68 -11.55
N VAL A 173 11.47 -12.16 -12.68
CA VAL A 173 12.24 -12.12 -13.94
C VAL A 173 13.44 -11.19 -13.82
N THR A 174 13.27 -10.02 -13.20
CA THR A 174 14.37 -9.09 -12.94
C THR A 174 15.48 -9.74 -12.11
N ARG A 175 15.14 -10.51 -11.08
CA ARG A 175 16.14 -11.25 -10.28
C ARG A 175 16.92 -12.26 -11.11
N ILE A 176 16.26 -12.95 -12.04
CA ILE A 176 16.90 -13.88 -12.96
C ILE A 176 17.87 -13.12 -13.86
N LEU A 177 17.44 -12.02 -14.47
CA LEU A 177 18.29 -11.17 -15.32
C LEU A 177 19.52 -10.67 -14.57
N CYS A 178 19.36 -10.15 -13.35
CA CYS A 178 20.50 -9.75 -12.52
C CYS A 178 21.47 -10.91 -12.24
N CYS A 179 20.96 -12.15 -12.15
CA CYS A 179 21.83 -13.31 -11.98
C CYS A 179 22.62 -13.64 -13.24
N LEU A 180 21.97 -13.56 -14.41
CA LEU A 180 22.62 -13.76 -15.71
C LEU A 180 23.67 -12.67 -15.97
N ASP A 181 23.38 -11.41 -15.66
CA ASP A 181 24.35 -10.33 -15.77
C ASP A 181 25.53 -10.55 -14.83
N GLY A 182 25.28 -11.00 -13.60
CA GLY A 182 26.33 -11.39 -12.67
C GLY A 182 27.22 -12.52 -13.19
N MET A 183 26.63 -13.51 -13.88
CA MET A 183 27.40 -14.57 -14.55
C MET A 183 28.20 -14.01 -15.73
N SER A 184 27.63 -13.13 -16.55
CA SER A 184 28.32 -12.45 -17.66
C SER A 184 29.57 -11.71 -17.18
N MET A 185 29.42 -10.94 -16.10
CA MET A 185 30.53 -10.20 -15.49
C MET A 185 31.60 -11.15 -14.92
N GLY A 186 31.20 -12.30 -14.38
CA GLY A 186 32.13 -13.33 -13.92
C GLY A 186 32.90 -13.99 -15.06
N VAL A 187 32.27 -14.18 -16.22
CA VAL A 187 32.95 -14.67 -17.44
C VAL A 187 33.99 -13.66 -17.91
N MET A 188 33.64 -12.36 -17.93
CA MET A 188 34.57 -11.30 -18.32
C MET A 188 35.71 -11.11 -17.31
N GLY A 189 35.45 -11.37 -16.03
CA GLY A 189 36.41 -11.25 -14.93
C GLY A 189 37.27 -12.50 -14.69
N GLU A 190 37.06 -13.58 -15.46
CA GLU A 190 37.71 -14.89 -15.30
C GLU A 190 37.53 -15.53 -13.90
N ASP A 191 36.58 -15.05 -13.10
CA ASP A 191 36.31 -15.46 -11.72
C ASP A 191 34.96 -16.18 -11.54
N LEU A 192 34.30 -16.55 -12.64
CA LEU A 192 32.97 -17.18 -12.60
C LEU A 192 32.94 -18.45 -11.73
N ASP A 193 33.95 -19.33 -11.84
CA ASP A 193 34.00 -20.57 -11.06
C ASP A 193 34.14 -20.28 -9.57
N GLU A 194 35.02 -19.34 -9.18
CA GLU A 194 35.19 -18.92 -7.79
C GLU A 194 33.91 -18.31 -7.21
N LEU A 195 33.24 -17.42 -7.97
CA LEU A 195 31.96 -16.82 -7.61
C LEU A 195 30.84 -17.87 -7.45
N TYR A 196 30.80 -18.84 -8.36
CA TYR A 196 29.83 -19.92 -8.34
C TYR A 196 30.01 -20.83 -7.13
N GLN A 197 31.25 -21.27 -6.84
CA GLN A 197 31.60 -22.06 -5.66
C GLN A 197 31.27 -21.32 -4.35
N ALA A 198 31.53 -20.02 -4.32
CA ALA A 198 31.17 -19.15 -3.19
C ALA A 198 29.66 -18.94 -3.04
N ARG A 199 28.83 -19.38 -4.01
CA ARG A 199 27.39 -19.12 -4.09
C ARG A 199 27.05 -17.63 -4.02
N ARG A 200 27.92 -16.77 -4.57
CA ARG A 200 27.78 -15.32 -4.57
C ARG A 200 28.02 -14.78 -5.96
N LEU A 201 27.11 -13.95 -6.43
CA LEU A 201 27.35 -13.12 -7.61
C LEU A 201 27.91 -11.78 -7.15
N ARG A 202 28.78 -11.14 -7.93
CA ARG A 202 29.55 -9.93 -7.54
C ARG A 202 28.74 -8.81 -6.88
N HIS A 203 27.44 -8.70 -7.17
CA HIS A 203 26.55 -7.65 -6.64
C HIS A 203 25.58 -8.10 -5.54
N GLN A 204 25.74 -9.30 -4.95
CA GLN A 204 24.80 -9.81 -3.95
C GLN A 204 25.45 -10.05 -2.57
N ARG A 205 24.88 -9.42 -1.54
CA ARG A 205 25.28 -9.61 -0.13
C ARG A 205 24.78 -10.95 0.46
N GLN A 206 23.75 -11.55 -0.14
CA GLN A 206 23.14 -12.81 0.29
C GLN A 206 23.37 -13.93 -0.74
N PRO A 207 23.25 -15.22 -0.34
CA PRO A 207 23.30 -16.33 -1.28
C PRO A 207 22.18 -16.20 -2.31
N TRP A 208 22.53 -16.16 -3.60
CA TRP A 208 21.60 -15.87 -4.68
C TRP A 208 20.41 -16.85 -4.73
N ARG A 209 20.60 -18.09 -4.27
CA ARG A 209 19.54 -19.10 -4.18
C ARG A 209 18.35 -18.66 -3.32
N ASN A 210 18.60 -18.05 -2.16
CA ASN A 210 17.54 -17.61 -1.24
C ASN A 210 16.80 -16.38 -1.81
N TRP A 211 17.55 -15.49 -2.45
CA TRP A 211 17.03 -14.28 -3.05
C TRP A 211 16.14 -14.57 -4.28
N VAL A 212 16.57 -15.50 -5.13
CA VAL A 212 15.87 -15.88 -6.36
C VAL A 212 14.65 -16.75 -6.06
N ASP A 213 14.75 -17.73 -5.15
CA ASP A 213 13.61 -18.60 -4.79
C ASP A 213 12.62 -17.93 -3.81
N GLY A 214 12.89 -16.70 -3.36
CA GLY A 214 12.00 -15.95 -2.47
C GLY A 214 11.95 -16.48 -1.03
N LYS A 215 12.87 -17.37 -0.65
CA LYS A 215 12.97 -17.89 0.72
C LYS A 215 13.76 -16.88 1.57
N GLY A 216 13.04 -16.07 2.36
CA GLY A 216 13.64 -15.16 3.35
C GLY A 216 13.43 -13.66 3.13
N LEU A 217 12.59 -13.27 2.17
CA LEU A 217 12.30 -11.86 1.86
C LEU A 217 11.06 -11.28 2.56
N ASP A 218 10.37 -12.06 3.39
CA ASP A 218 9.26 -11.57 4.22
C ASP A 218 9.74 -10.89 5.52
N LYS A 219 11.05 -10.79 5.75
CA LYS A 219 11.59 -9.85 6.72
C LYS A 219 11.86 -8.55 5.99
N GLU A 220 10.88 -7.65 6.13
CA GLU A 220 10.92 -6.22 5.87
C GLU A 220 12.31 -5.70 5.47
N VAL A 221 12.43 -5.30 4.20
CA VAL A 221 13.46 -4.35 3.78
C VAL A 221 13.18 -3.07 4.58
N THR A 222 13.93 -2.88 5.66
CA THR A 222 13.87 -1.68 6.49
C THR A 222 14.33 -0.47 5.67
N GLU A 223 13.76 0.71 5.94
CA GLU A 223 14.07 1.98 5.26
C GLU A 223 15.58 2.31 5.18
N GLU A 224 16.39 1.70 6.06
CA GLU A 224 17.86 1.80 6.02
C GLU A 224 18.49 1.26 4.73
N ASP A 225 17.89 0.28 4.06
CA ASP A 225 18.40 -0.28 2.80
C ASP A 225 18.09 0.59 1.58
N MET A 226 17.14 1.54 1.69
CA MET A 226 16.81 2.49 0.61
C MET A 226 17.62 3.78 0.64
N ASN A 227 18.30 4.11 1.74
CA ASN A 227 19.06 5.35 1.90
C ASN A 227 20.57 5.23 1.54
N MET A 228 20.99 4.16 0.87
CA MET A 228 22.38 4.00 0.40
C MET A 228 22.52 3.92 -1.13
N TYR A 229 21.62 4.59 -1.85
CA TYR A 229 21.83 4.99 -3.25
C TYR A 229 21.58 6.48 -3.43
#